data_AF-R5PYZ5-F1
#
_entry.id   AF-R5PYZ5-F1
#
_cell.length_a   1.000
_cell.length_b   1.000
_cell.length_c   1.000
_cell.angle_alpha   90.00
_cell.angle_beta   90.00
_cell.angle_gamma   90.00
#
_symmetry.space_group_name_H-M   'P 1'
#
loop_
_entity.id
_entity.type
_entity.pdbx_description
1 polymer ?
#
loop_
_entity_poly.entity_id
_entity_poly.type
_entity_poly.pdbx_seq_one_letter_code
_entity_poly.pdbx_strand_id
1 'polypeptide(L)'
;MSWLDEAKKIAEQKMKKNNNIKPSALLADENKEALIRKLRLEYDDATEREIEKALNDAEEKFGQNPDEKTLNAFLRTKLES
;
A
#
# COMPACT_ATOMS: atom_id res chain seq x y z
N MET A 1 8.75 -6.52 36.62
CA MET A 1 8.45 -6.13 35.23
C MET A 1 7.03 -6.58 34.93
N SER A 2 6.16 -5.65 34.52
CA SER A 2 4.72 -5.90 34.37
C SER A 2 4.44 -6.55 33.02
N TRP A 3 3.58 -7.57 32.98
CA TRP A 3 3.10 -8.21 31.74
C TRP A 3 2.48 -7.20 30.74
N LEU A 4 1.96 -6.09 31.26
CA LEU A 4 1.46 -4.96 30.48
C LEU A 4 2.55 -4.24 29.66
N ASP A 5 3.79 -4.20 30.15
CA ASP A 5 4.92 -3.60 29.42
C ASP A 5 5.37 -4.49 28.26
N GLU A 6 5.31 -5.82 28.41
CA GLU A 6 5.61 -6.76 27.34
C GLU A 6 4.57 -6.70 26.22
N ALA A 7 3.29 -6.60 26.55
CA ALA A 7 2.22 -6.48 25.56
C ALA A 7 2.34 -5.19 24.72
N LYS A 8 2.63 -4.05 25.35
CA LYS A 8 2.91 -2.79 24.64
C LYS A 8 4.13 -2.91 23.74
N LYS A 9 5.21 -3.50 24.23
CA LYS A 9 6.45 -3.67 23.46
C LYS A 9 6.24 -4.58 22.24
N ILE A 10 5.41 -5.61 22.34
CA ILE A 10 5.06 -6.49 21.22
C ILE A 10 4.19 -5.75 20.19
N ALA A 11 3.23 -4.94 20.64
CA ALA A 11 2.41 -4.11 19.74
C ALA A 11 3.27 -3.05 19.01
N GLU A 12 4.16 -2.37 19.72
CA GLU A 12 5.10 -1.40 19.15
C GLU A 12 6.12 -2.05 18.22
N GLN A 13 6.59 -3.28 18.51
CA GLN A 13 7.47 -4.02 17.61
C GLN A 13 6.76 -4.49 16.34
N LYS A 14 5.48 -4.88 16.41
CA LYS A 14 4.69 -5.20 15.22
C LYS A 14 4.44 -3.96 14.36
N MET A 15 4.17 -2.82 14.97
CA MET A 15 4.04 -1.53 14.26
C MET A 15 5.38 -1.07 13.67
N LYS A 16 6.50 -1.21 14.39
CA LYS A 16 7.84 -0.86 13.90
C LYS A 16 8.37 -1.82 12.83
N LYS A 17 8.04 -3.11 12.86
CA LYS A 17 8.38 -4.04 11.76
C LYS A 17 7.59 -3.74 10.49
N ASN A 18 6.37 -3.23 10.60
CA ASN A 18 5.61 -2.75 9.44
C ASN A 18 6.11 -1.38 8.92
N ASN A 19 6.69 -0.55 9.79
CA ASN A 19 7.28 0.75 9.43
C ASN A 19 8.77 0.68 9.01
N ASN A 20 9.40 -0.50 9.07
CA ASN A 20 10.78 -0.70 8.61
C ASN A 20 10.84 -1.25 7.18
N ILE A 21 9.69 -1.31 6.50
CA ILE A 21 9.66 -1.11 5.06
C ILE A 21 10.12 0.34 4.91
N LYS A 22 11.44 0.54 4.72
CA LYS A 22 11.91 1.68 3.92
C LYS A 22 10.90 1.82 2.77
N PRO A 23 10.50 3.01 2.31
CA PRO A 23 9.78 3.12 1.05
C PRO A 23 10.75 2.71 -0.07
N SER A 24 11.08 1.43 -0.12
CA SER A 24 11.72 0.76 -1.24
C SER A 24 10.57 0.59 -2.20
N ALA A 25 10.25 1.69 -2.89
CA ALA A 25 9.22 1.81 -3.91
C ALA A 25 7.83 1.29 -3.48
N LEU A 26 6.91 2.22 -3.18
CA LEU A 26 5.48 1.87 -3.01
C LEU A 26 4.96 1.03 -4.20
N LEU A 27 5.49 1.27 -5.40
CA LEU A 27 5.15 0.53 -6.61
C LEU A 27 6.15 -0.57 -6.99
N ALA A 28 7.05 -0.98 -6.08
CA ALA A 28 7.90 -2.15 -6.29
C ALA A 28 7.06 -3.40 -6.54
N ASP A 29 7.52 -4.32 -7.39
CA ASP A 29 6.86 -5.61 -7.65
C ASP A 29 6.47 -6.35 -6.35
N GLU A 30 7.36 -6.36 -5.35
CA GLU A 30 7.12 -7.01 -4.05
C GLU A 30 5.95 -6.37 -3.26
N ASN A 31 5.70 -5.07 -3.46
CA ASN A 31 4.63 -4.31 -2.81
C ASN A 31 3.38 -4.20 -3.70
N LYS A 32 3.52 -4.35 -5.03
CA LYS A 32 2.43 -4.28 -6.00
C LYS A 32 1.38 -5.34 -5.74
N GLU A 33 1.76 -6.60 -5.51
CA GLU A 33 0.78 -7.66 -5.20
C GLU A 33 -0.02 -7.36 -3.93
N ALA A 34 0.64 -6.82 -2.89
CA ALA A 34 -0.02 -6.43 -1.65
C ALA A 34 -0.96 -5.24 -1.86
N LEU A 35 -0.57 -4.27 -2.68
CA LEU A 35 -1.40 -3.15 -3.11
C LEU A 35 -2.61 -3.63 -3.93
N ILE A 36 -2.42 -4.51 -4.90
CA ILE A 36 -3.50 -5.07 -5.72
C ILE A 36 -4.53 -5.76 -4.84
N ARG A 37 -4.10 -6.58 -3.87
CA ARG A 37 -5.01 -7.24 -2.92
C ARG A 37 -5.77 -6.25 -2.05
N LYS A 38 -5.13 -5.18 -1.57
CA LYS A 38 -5.81 -4.13 -0.81
C LYS A 38 -6.83 -3.39 -1.67
N LEU A 39 -6.44 -2.98 -2.87
CA LEU A 39 -7.28 -2.25 -3.80
C LEU A 39 -8.48 -3.09 -4.25
N ARG A 40 -8.31 -4.40 -4.40
CA ARG A 40 -9.41 -5.32 -4.72
C ARG A 40 -10.41 -5.49 -3.57
N LEU A 41 -9.98 -5.29 -2.32
CA LEU A 41 -10.88 -5.25 -1.16
C LEU A 41 -11.56 -3.89 -0.99
N GLU A 42 -10.92 -2.81 -1.43
CA GLU A 42 -11.42 -1.44 -1.30
C GLU A 42 -12.33 -1.05 -2.46
N TYR A 43 -12.01 -1.51 -3.67
CA TYR A 43 -12.74 -1.31 -4.92
C TYR A 43 -13.25 -2.67 -5.41
N ASP A 44 -14.38 -3.12 -4.87
CA ASP A 44 -15.03 -4.40 -5.25
C ASP A 44 -15.46 -4.41 -6.73
N ASP A 45 -15.76 -3.23 -7.28
CA ASP A 45 -16.09 -3.04 -8.70
C ASP A 45 -14.87 -3.04 -9.63
N ALA A 46 -13.66 -2.80 -9.11
CA ALA A 46 -12.46 -2.72 -9.93
C ALA A 46 -11.90 -4.10 -10.22
N THR A 47 -11.71 -4.41 -11.50
CA THR A 47 -11.05 -5.65 -11.90
C THR A 47 -9.55 -5.59 -11.61
N GLU A 48 -8.94 -6.76 -11.39
CA GLU A 48 -7.49 -6.88 -11.16
C GLU A 48 -6.67 -6.21 -12.28
N ARG A 49 -7.14 -6.30 -13.54
CA ARG A 49 -6.52 -5.62 -14.68
C ARG A 49 -6.61 -4.10 -14.60
N GLU A 50 -7.71 -3.55 -14.10
CA GLU A 50 -7.86 -2.10 -13.93
C GLU A 50 -6.97 -1.57 -12.82
N ILE A 51 -6.84 -2.33 -11.73
CA ILE A 51 -5.94 -2.03 -10.62
C ILE A 51 -4.48 -2.07 -11.08
N GLU A 52 -4.06 -3.14 -11.78
CA GLU A 52 -2.72 -3.24 -12.36
C GLU A 52 -2.43 -2.10 -13.33
N LYS A 53 -3.40 -1.77 -14.20
CA LYS A 53 -3.27 -0.64 -15.12
C LYS A 53 -3.14 0.68 -14.37
N ALA A 54 -3.94 0.92 -13.33
CA ALA A 54 -3.88 2.14 -12.55
C ALA A 54 -2.57 2.26 -11.77
N LEU A 55 -2.02 1.16 -11.26
CA LEU A 55 -0.69 1.12 -10.63
C LEU A 55 0.43 1.37 -11.64
N ASN A 56 0.33 0.80 -12.85
CA ASN A 56 1.31 1.01 -13.90
C ASN A 56 1.28 2.46 -14.43
N ASP A 57 0.08 3.03 -14.63
CA ASP A 57 -0.11 4.45 -14.97
C ASP A 57 0.46 5.35 -13.87
N ALA A 58 0.29 4.98 -12.60
CA ALA A 58 0.86 5.72 -11.48
C ALA A 58 2.39 5.62 -11.44
N GLU A 59 2.96 4.46 -11.77
CA GLU A 59 4.41 4.25 -11.86
C GLU A 59 5.02 5.07 -13.01
N GLU A 60 4.35 5.11 -14.17
CA GLU A 60 4.79 5.92 -15.30
C GLU A 60 4.72 7.42 -14.99
N LYS A 61 3.68 7.86 -14.25
CA LYS A 61 3.44 9.26 -13.96
C LYS A 61 4.26 9.82 -12.79
N PHE A 62 4.45 9.03 -11.74
CA PHE A 62 5.07 9.47 -10.49
C PHE A 62 6.38 8.73 -10.17
N GLY A 63 6.76 7.74 -10.97
CA GLY A 63 7.89 6.86 -10.70
C GLY A 63 7.56 5.77 -9.68
N GLN A 64 8.59 5.08 -9.20
CA GLN A 64 8.41 3.94 -8.30
C GLN A 64 8.00 4.30 -6.86
N ASN A 65 8.04 5.59 -6.50
CA ASN A 65 7.84 6.06 -5.14
C ASN A 65 6.97 7.34 -5.07
N PRO A 66 5.72 7.28 -5.57
CA PRO A 66 4.76 8.36 -5.35
C PRO A 66 4.52 8.58 -3.85
N ASP A 67 4.10 9.78 -3.46
CA ASP A 67 3.47 9.97 -2.16
C ASP A 67 2.23 9.05 -2.06
N GLU A 68 2.10 8.32 -0.95
CA GLU A 68 0.98 7.38 -0.72
C GLU A 68 -0.39 8.08 -0.88
N LYS A 69 -0.50 9.34 -0.46
CA LYS A 69 -1.71 10.15 -0.66
C LYS A 69 -2.01 10.42 -2.13
N THR A 70 -0.97 10.73 -2.91
CA THR A 70 -1.09 11.01 -4.35
C THR A 70 -1.44 9.73 -5.12
N LEU A 71 -0.81 8.62 -4.76
CA LEU A 71 -1.12 7.30 -5.32
C LEU A 71 -2.56 6.91 -5.02
N ASN A 72 -3.01 6.96 -3.76
CA ASN A 72 -4.39 6.63 -3.40
C ASN A 72 -5.40 7.55 -4.08
N ALA A 73 -5.14 8.85 -4.17
CA ALA A 73 -6.02 9.78 -4.89
C ALA A 73 -6.11 9.46 -6.39
N PHE A 74 -4.98 9.10 -7.01
CA PHE A 74 -4.94 8.72 -8.42
C PHE A 74 -5.67 7.40 -8.67
N LEU A 75 -5.39 6.37 -7.86
CA LEU A 75 -6.06 5.08 -7.94
C LEU A 75 -7.57 5.23 -7.74
N ARG A 76 -8.00 6.02 -6.75
CA ARG A 76 -9.41 6.32 -6.53
C ARG A 76 -10.07 6.96 -7.75
N THR A 77 -9.41 7.95 -8.36
CA THR A 77 -9.91 8.61 -9.58
C THR A 77 -9.99 7.65 -10.78
N LYS A 78 -9.12 6.64 -10.84
CA LYS A 78 -9.07 5.65 -11.93
C LYS A 78 -10.00 4.46 -11.71
N LEU A 79 -10.29 4.11 -10.46
CA LEU A 79 -11.03 2.90 -10.07
C LEU A 79 -12.48 3.18 -9.64
N GLU A 80 -12.83 4.41 -9.25
CA GLU A 80 -14.24 4.82 -8.97
C GLU A 80 -14.95 5.42 -10.20
N SER A 81 -14.30 5.47 -11.37
CA SER A 81 -14.79 6.21 -12.54
C SER A 81 -15.36 5.34 -13.65
#